data_AF-A0A820FF95-F1
#
_entry.id   AF-A0A820FF95-F1
#
_cell.length_a   1.000
_cell.length_b   1.000
_cell.length_c   1.000
_cell.angle_alpha   90.00
_cell.angle_beta   90.00
_cell.angle_gamma   90.00
#
_symmetry.space_group_name_H-M   'P 1'
#
loop_
_entity.id
_entity.type
_entity.pdbx_description
1 polymer ?
#
loop_
_entity_poly.entity_id
_entity_poly.type
_entity_poly.pdbx_seq_one_letter_code
_entity_poly.pdbx_strand_id
1 'polypeptide(L)'
;MQFSFFVVVLVRLFGSTDSSHFRGGSITWKPVNVNAVTNSTVDIIVEQSYSWKRSTYGCNDTTILTQGTIGDFSYLRCSTYSCSGYTNNLSTVVPCTDYSVSADVSSGKKSSVLTLNSNSQLTLTFTGGAWLPLLTFASTWSITTMINLQARIDNGRLNTPPVSNVLPVIRVPINIQSTIMIPVADDDNDYVRCRWAQKNHTINFSQNNVTVDECADVCNAVPNAILYGDNNGTSCKLVFTGGTAGFYAVALQIEDFYIDENITAPLSSVPVQFLISVYSGSCQPSIIGAQPNGAVINVARNTSMSSVTIIAEIGCINTSVVDFLKISPTGMTTSAIVQNPTNSSLYSIQLNWIPA
;
A
#
# COMPACT_ATOMS: atom_id res chain seq x y z
N MET A 1 -41.26 46.24 -37.05
CA MET A 1 -40.91 45.18 -36.09
C MET A 1 -39.47 44.76 -36.37
N GLN A 2 -38.56 45.05 -35.45
CA GLN A 2 -37.13 44.78 -35.58
C GLN A 2 -36.88 43.41 -34.94
N PHE A 3 -36.46 42.42 -35.75
CA PHE A 3 -36.12 41.09 -35.24
C PHE A 3 -34.68 41.10 -34.73
N SER A 4 -34.52 41.01 -33.42
CA SER A 4 -33.21 40.77 -32.79
C SER A 4 -32.90 39.28 -32.82
N PHE A 5 -31.81 38.90 -33.49
CA PHE A 5 -31.27 37.55 -33.43
C PHE A 5 -30.33 37.44 -32.22
N PHE A 6 -30.65 36.55 -31.29
CA PHE A 6 -29.74 36.14 -30.22
C PHE A 6 -28.90 34.96 -30.70
N VAL A 7 -27.58 35.14 -30.79
CA VAL A 7 -26.62 34.06 -30.99
C VAL A 7 -26.28 33.49 -29.62
N VAL A 8 -26.74 32.27 -29.34
CA VAL A 8 -26.37 31.53 -28.13
C VAL A 8 -25.06 30.79 -28.42
N VAL A 9 -23.96 31.28 -27.87
CA VAL A 9 -22.68 30.56 -27.90
C VAL A 9 -22.67 29.55 -26.75
N LEU A 10 -22.89 28.28 -27.07
CA LEU A 10 -22.67 27.17 -26.15
C LEU A 10 -21.16 26.93 -25.98
N VAL A 11 -20.55 27.61 -25.01
CA VAL A 11 -19.18 27.32 -24.59
C VAL A 11 -19.22 26.01 -23.80
N ARG A 12 -18.83 24.89 -24.43
CA ARG A 12 -18.51 23.65 -23.71
C ARG A 12 -17.21 23.88 -22.94
N LEU A 13 -17.34 24.22 -21.65
CA LEU A 13 -16.25 24.12 -20.69
C LEU A 13 -15.94 22.63 -20.49
N PHE A 14 -14.96 22.10 -21.23
CA PHE A 14 -14.34 20.84 -20.89
C PHE A 14 -13.49 21.08 -19.64
N GLY A 15 -14.08 20.89 -18.46
CA GLY A 15 -13.27 20.67 -17.26
C GLY A 15 -12.51 19.37 -17.47
N SER A 16 -11.18 19.41 -17.51
CA SER A 16 -10.38 18.21 -17.41
C SER A 16 -10.60 17.64 -16.01
N THR A 17 -11.54 16.72 -15.86
CA THR A 17 -11.57 15.87 -14.68
C THR A 17 -10.33 14.98 -14.79
N ASP A 18 -9.31 15.29 -14.00
CA ASP A 18 -8.09 14.50 -13.93
C ASP A 18 -8.42 13.16 -13.29
N SER A 19 -8.79 12.19 -14.13
CA SER A 19 -9.16 10.83 -13.73
C SER A 19 -7.91 9.98 -13.49
N SER A 20 -6.86 10.55 -12.90
CA SER A 20 -5.57 9.86 -12.79
C SER A 20 -4.94 10.10 -11.42
N HIS A 21 -5.55 9.52 -10.39
CA HIS A 21 -5.33 9.94 -9.02
C HIS A 21 -4.95 8.83 -8.04
N PHE A 22 -5.10 7.55 -8.36
CA PHE A 22 -4.65 6.49 -7.45
C PHE A 22 -3.16 6.16 -7.65
N ARG A 23 -2.44 5.92 -6.55
CA ARG A 23 -0.99 5.66 -6.53
C ARG A 23 -0.59 4.35 -5.86
N GLY A 24 -1.54 3.58 -5.36
CA GLY A 24 -1.25 2.31 -4.68
C GLY A 24 -1.87 2.22 -3.30
N GLY A 25 -1.69 1.06 -2.68
CA GLY A 25 -2.19 0.77 -1.36
C GLY A 25 -2.07 -0.69 -0.97
N SER A 26 -2.57 -0.98 0.22
CA SER A 26 -2.61 -2.31 0.83
C SER A 26 -3.86 -2.47 1.68
N ILE A 27 -4.34 -3.70 1.80
CA ILE A 27 -5.46 -4.08 2.68
C ILE A 27 -5.04 -5.35 3.41
N THR A 28 -4.96 -5.29 4.73
CA THR A 28 -4.74 -6.48 5.57
C THR A 28 -5.82 -6.55 6.64
N TRP A 29 -5.87 -7.66 7.36
CA TRP A 29 -6.82 -7.86 8.43
C TRP A 29 -6.17 -8.65 9.56
N LYS A 30 -6.78 -8.62 10.75
CA LYS A 30 -6.42 -9.53 11.85
C LYS A 30 -7.60 -9.75 12.79
N PRO A 31 -7.71 -10.93 13.43
CA PRO A 31 -8.73 -11.15 14.44
C PRO A 31 -8.48 -10.27 15.67
N VAL A 32 -9.56 -9.75 16.26
CA VAL A 32 -9.49 -9.06 17.57
C VAL A 32 -9.09 -10.06 18.67
N ASN A 33 -9.55 -11.30 18.56
CA ASN A 33 -9.19 -12.41 19.44
C ASN A 33 -8.91 -13.66 18.61
N VAL A 34 -7.64 -14.07 18.54
CA VAL A 34 -7.18 -15.26 17.81
C VAL A 34 -7.83 -16.58 18.29
N ASN A 35 -8.35 -16.61 19.52
CA ASN A 35 -8.98 -17.81 20.09
C ASN A 35 -10.51 -17.85 19.91
N ALA A 36 -11.10 -16.91 19.16
CA ALA A 36 -12.56 -16.81 18.96
C ALA A 36 -13.14 -17.89 18.02
N VAL A 37 -12.47 -19.02 17.82
CA VAL A 37 -12.81 -20.06 16.85
C VAL A 37 -14.14 -20.77 17.14
N THR A 38 -14.59 -20.79 18.41
CA THR A 38 -15.87 -21.40 18.82
C THR A 38 -17.05 -20.43 18.81
N ASN A 39 -16.81 -19.14 18.55
CA ASN A 39 -17.86 -18.13 18.56
C ASN A 39 -18.75 -18.28 17.31
N SER A 40 -19.99 -17.79 17.37
CA SER A 40 -20.86 -17.69 16.18
C SER A 40 -20.37 -16.61 15.21
N THR A 41 -19.73 -15.56 15.73
CA THR A 41 -19.16 -14.45 14.97
C THR A 41 -17.76 -14.11 15.47
N VAL A 42 -16.95 -13.56 14.58
CA VAL A 42 -15.57 -13.13 14.83
C VAL A 42 -15.45 -11.67 14.43
N ASP A 43 -14.92 -10.86 15.33
CA ASP A 43 -14.51 -9.49 15.01
C ASP A 43 -13.09 -9.51 14.46
N ILE A 44 -12.92 -8.87 13.31
CA ILE A 44 -11.61 -8.60 12.71
C ILE A 44 -11.38 -7.09 12.60
N ILE A 45 -10.12 -6.69 12.68
CA ILE A 45 -9.67 -5.35 12.35
C ILE A 45 -9.20 -5.39 10.90
N VAL A 46 -9.87 -4.67 10.02
CA VAL A 46 -9.44 -4.45 8.63
C VAL A 46 -8.60 -3.18 8.59
N GLU A 47 -7.35 -3.28 8.17
CA GLU A 47 -6.45 -2.14 7.99
C GLU A 47 -6.33 -1.80 6.51
N GLN A 48 -6.61 -0.54 6.17
CA GLN A 48 -6.56 -0.02 4.81
C GLN A 48 -5.49 1.08 4.74
N SER A 49 -4.58 1.00 3.78
CA SER A 49 -3.65 2.09 3.45
C SER A 49 -3.73 2.41 1.97
N TYR A 50 -3.97 3.67 1.63
CA TYR A 50 -4.09 4.11 0.23
C TYR A 50 -3.30 5.39 0.00
N SER A 51 -2.80 5.52 -1.22
CA SER A 51 -2.07 6.69 -1.67
C SER A 51 -2.66 7.25 -2.94
N TRP A 52 -2.68 8.57 -3.01
CA TRP A 52 -3.41 9.35 -4.01
C TRP A 52 -2.55 10.50 -4.54
N LYS A 53 -2.93 11.03 -5.69
CA LYS A 53 -2.39 12.27 -6.25
C LYS A 53 -2.80 13.43 -5.36
N ARG A 54 -1.82 14.13 -4.79
CA ARG A 54 -2.06 15.21 -3.82
C ARG A 54 -2.81 16.38 -4.42
N SER A 55 -2.52 16.75 -5.67
CA SER A 55 -3.23 17.84 -6.34
C SER A 55 -4.74 17.57 -6.49
N THR A 56 -5.15 16.30 -6.48
CA THR A 56 -6.55 15.86 -6.52
C THR A 56 -7.11 15.68 -5.11
N TYR A 57 -6.37 14.97 -4.26
CA TYR A 57 -6.70 14.70 -2.86
C TYR A 57 -5.73 15.41 -1.93
N GLY A 58 -6.04 16.67 -1.63
CA GLY A 58 -5.17 17.56 -0.88
C GLY A 58 -4.90 17.06 0.54
N CYS A 59 -3.62 16.92 0.87
CA CYS A 59 -3.15 16.77 2.24
C CYS A 59 -2.00 17.72 2.55
N ASN A 60 -1.97 18.21 3.78
CA ASN A 60 -0.93 19.04 4.37
C ASN A 60 -0.87 18.79 5.89
N ASP A 61 0.02 19.50 6.58
CA ASP A 61 0.18 19.36 8.04
C ASP A 61 -1.13 19.61 8.80
N THR A 62 -1.94 20.59 8.38
CA THR A 62 -3.26 20.87 8.99
C THR A 62 -4.25 19.72 8.77
N THR A 63 -4.27 19.11 7.58
CA THR A 63 -5.09 17.94 7.29
C THR A 63 -4.72 16.77 8.21
N ILE A 64 -3.42 16.51 8.39
CA ILE A 64 -2.94 15.45 9.29
C ILE A 64 -3.34 15.75 10.74
N LEU A 65 -3.09 16.97 11.23
CA LEU A 65 -3.40 17.39 12.60
C LEU A 65 -4.89 17.31 12.93
N THR A 66 -5.77 17.62 11.97
CA THR A 66 -7.23 17.58 12.15
C THR A 66 -7.85 16.23 11.77
N GLN A 67 -7.01 15.24 11.39
CA GLN A 67 -7.46 13.93 10.88
C GLN A 67 -8.40 14.05 9.67
N GLY A 68 -8.17 15.07 8.82
CA GLY A 68 -8.85 15.23 7.55
C GLY A 68 -8.63 14.02 6.64
N THR A 69 -9.61 13.73 5.80
CA THR A 69 -9.67 12.49 5.03
C THR A 69 -9.34 12.69 3.56
N ILE A 70 -8.86 11.64 2.90
CA ILE A 70 -8.48 11.61 1.49
C ILE A 70 -9.01 10.35 0.80
N GLY A 71 -9.09 10.42 -0.53
CA GLY A 71 -9.48 9.33 -1.41
C GLY A 71 -10.93 9.37 -1.89
N ASP A 72 -11.24 8.50 -2.84
CA ASP A 72 -12.58 8.37 -3.41
C ASP A 72 -13.59 7.87 -2.37
N PHE A 73 -14.79 8.45 -2.39
CA PHE A 73 -15.95 7.95 -1.66
C PHE A 73 -16.46 6.65 -2.30
N SER A 74 -15.88 5.53 -1.88
CA SER A 74 -16.30 4.19 -2.26
C SER A 74 -16.33 3.28 -1.02
N TYR A 75 -16.59 2.00 -1.26
CA TYR A 75 -16.64 0.96 -0.24
C TYR A 75 -15.88 -0.27 -0.72
N LEU A 76 -15.24 -0.98 0.22
CA LEU A 76 -14.76 -2.33 -0.04
C LEU A 76 -15.93 -3.20 -0.47
N ARG A 77 -15.71 -4.01 -1.51
CA ARG A 77 -16.72 -4.93 -2.03
C ARG A 77 -16.32 -6.33 -1.68
N CYS A 78 -17.27 -7.10 -1.15
CA CYS A 78 -17.09 -8.53 -1.05
C CYS A 78 -17.35 -9.16 -2.43
N SER A 79 -16.40 -9.94 -2.94
CA SER A 79 -16.38 -10.45 -4.31
C SER A 79 -16.60 -11.97 -4.42
N THR A 80 -17.02 -12.63 -3.34
CA THR A 80 -17.15 -14.10 -3.25
C THR A 80 -18.56 -14.55 -2.85
N TYR A 81 -18.77 -15.87 -2.69
CA TYR A 81 -20.06 -16.44 -2.30
C TYR A 81 -20.40 -16.24 -0.81
N SER A 82 -19.41 -16.16 0.09
CA SER A 82 -19.65 -16.03 1.55
C SER A 82 -19.87 -14.59 2.02
N CYS A 83 -20.44 -13.73 1.18
CA CYS A 83 -20.71 -12.33 1.54
C CYS A 83 -21.95 -12.15 2.43
N SER A 84 -22.64 -13.22 2.81
CA SER A 84 -23.86 -13.18 3.64
C SER A 84 -23.66 -12.61 5.05
N GLY A 85 -22.41 -12.44 5.50
CA GLY A 85 -22.03 -11.72 6.72
C GLY A 85 -21.38 -10.35 6.51
N TYR A 86 -21.12 -9.95 5.25
CA TYR A 86 -20.56 -8.65 4.92
C TYR A 86 -21.69 -7.62 4.72
N THR A 87 -22.18 -7.05 5.82
CA THR A 87 -23.25 -6.03 5.81
C THR A 87 -22.71 -4.62 6.01
N ASN A 88 -21.52 -4.50 6.59
CA ASN A 88 -20.86 -3.23 6.85
C ASN A 88 -20.00 -2.85 5.65
N ASN A 89 -20.53 -2.01 4.77
CA ASN A 89 -19.79 -1.39 3.67
C ASN A 89 -18.66 -0.52 4.26
N LEU A 90 -17.47 -1.10 4.38
CA LEU A 90 -16.29 -0.40 4.87
C LEU A 90 -15.88 0.66 3.85
N SER A 91 -15.94 1.94 4.22
CA SER A 91 -15.55 3.02 3.32
C SER A 91 -14.09 2.85 2.84
N THR A 92 -13.73 3.41 1.69
CA THR A 92 -12.35 3.46 1.20
C THR A 92 -11.63 4.77 1.54
N VAL A 93 -12.36 5.74 2.08
CA VAL A 93 -11.78 7.03 2.50
C VAL A 93 -10.95 6.82 3.77
N VAL A 94 -9.74 7.37 3.79
CA VAL A 94 -8.77 7.22 4.88
C VAL A 94 -8.36 8.57 5.46
N PRO A 95 -8.12 8.70 6.78
CA PRO A 95 -7.44 9.86 7.34
C PRO A 95 -6.06 10.02 6.73
N CYS A 96 -5.68 11.25 6.37
CA CYS A 96 -4.34 11.50 5.87
C CYS A 96 -3.30 11.35 6.99
N THR A 97 -2.23 10.62 6.71
CA THR A 97 -1.08 10.45 7.60
C THR A 97 0.16 11.14 7.05
N ASP A 98 0.30 11.23 5.72
CA ASP A 98 1.50 11.74 5.06
C ASP A 98 1.17 12.42 3.74
N TYR A 99 2.06 13.31 3.32
CA TYR A 99 2.03 13.88 1.99
C TYR A 99 3.44 14.21 1.50
N SER A 100 3.56 14.33 0.18
CA SER A 100 4.74 14.82 -0.50
C SER A 100 4.30 15.82 -1.57
N VAL A 101 4.76 17.06 -1.44
CA VAL A 101 4.53 18.08 -2.49
C VAL A 101 5.38 17.74 -3.72
N SER A 102 6.62 17.29 -3.49
CA SER A 102 7.60 17.03 -4.56
C SER A 102 7.22 15.83 -5.43
N ALA A 103 6.66 14.76 -4.83
CA ALA A 103 6.18 13.58 -5.54
C ALA A 103 4.68 13.66 -5.88
N ASP A 104 4.00 14.74 -5.47
CA ASP A 104 2.55 14.94 -5.65
C ASP A 104 1.72 13.77 -5.07
N VAL A 105 2.04 13.36 -3.84
CA VAL A 105 1.43 12.21 -3.16
C VAL A 105 0.73 12.63 -1.86
N SER A 106 -0.42 12.03 -1.58
CA SER A 106 -1.06 12.03 -0.26
C SER A 106 -1.36 10.59 0.13
N SER A 107 -0.99 10.20 1.35
CA SER A 107 -1.13 8.85 1.86
C SER A 107 -1.94 8.86 3.15
N GLY A 108 -2.71 7.81 3.36
CA GLY A 108 -3.51 7.67 4.56
C GLY A 108 -3.68 6.23 4.97
N LYS A 109 -4.06 6.04 6.24
CA LYS A 109 -4.30 4.74 6.83
C LYS A 109 -5.48 4.79 7.78
N LYS A 110 -6.26 3.72 7.83
CA LYS A 110 -7.27 3.49 8.87
C LYS A 110 -7.38 2.04 9.25
N SER A 111 -7.96 1.82 10.42
CA SER A 111 -8.38 0.52 10.90
C SER A 111 -9.88 0.56 11.19
N SER A 112 -10.61 -0.48 10.83
CA SER A 112 -12.05 -0.58 11.05
C SER A 112 -12.41 -1.97 11.52
N VAL A 113 -13.31 -2.07 12.51
CA VAL A 113 -13.80 -3.37 12.98
C VAL A 113 -14.87 -3.86 12.02
N LEU A 114 -14.75 -5.13 11.62
CA LEU A 114 -15.72 -5.84 10.81
C LEU A 114 -16.07 -7.15 11.52
N THR A 115 -17.34 -7.36 11.80
CA THR A 115 -17.87 -8.61 12.35
C THR A 115 -18.28 -9.53 11.22
N LEU A 116 -17.81 -10.77 11.24
CA LEU A 116 -18.13 -11.81 10.26
C LEU A 116 -18.61 -13.07 10.97
N ASN A 117 -19.33 -13.94 10.26
CA ASN A 117 -19.67 -15.27 10.78
C ASN A 117 -18.39 -16.09 10.97
N SER A 118 -18.34 -16.96 11.98
CA SER A 118 -17.20 -17.86 12.14
C SER A 118 -17.04 -18.77 10.92
N ASN A 119 -15.79 -19.19 10.66
CA ASN A 119 -15.40 -19.99 9.49
C ASN A 119 -15.66 -19.32 8.13
N SER A 120 -15.99 -18.02 8.08
CA SER A 120 -16.15 -17.31 6.81
C SER A 120 -14.85 -17.29 6.02
N GLN A 121 -14.99 -17.51 4.71
CA GLN A 121 -13.91 -17.36 3.74
C GLN A 121 -14.40 -16.44 2.63
N LEU A 122 -13.77 -15.28 2.48
CA LEU A 122 -14.19 -14.27 1.51
C LEU A 122 -13.01 -13.42 1.04
N THR A 123 -13.25 -12.61 0.02
CA THR A 123 -12.32 -11.59 -0.44
C THR A 123 -12.96 -10.21 -0.32
N LEU A 124 -12.17 -9.23 0.09
CA LEU A 124 -12.53 -7.82 0.04
C LEU A 124 -11.70 -7.13 -1.02
N THR A 125 -12.39 -6.44 -1.94
CA THR A 125 -11.78 -5.81 -3.11
C THR A 125 -12.06 -4.32 -3.11
N PHE A 126 -11.05 -3.53 -3.44
CA PHE A 126 -11.21 -2.13 -3.85
C PHE A 126 -10.78 -1.96 -5.31
N THR A 127 -11.71 -1.50 -6.16
CA THR A 127 -11.45 -1.26 -7.58
C THR A 127 -11.75 0.18 -8.00
N GLY A 128 -11.09 0.65 -9.05
CA GLY A 128 -11.39 1.92 -9.69
C GLY A 128 -10.84 2.00 -11.11
N GLY A 129 -11.10 3.12 -11.80
CA GLY A 129 -10.81 3.30 -13.23
C GLY A 129 -10.00 4.56 -13.56
N ALA A 130 -9.39 5.16 -12.55
CA ALA A 130 -8.73 6.46 -12.62
C ALA A 130 -7.24 6.39 -12.25
N TRP A 131 -6.53 5.40 -12.81
CA TRP A 131 -5.12 5.17 -12.51
C TRP A 131 -4.25 6.27 -13.17
N LEU A 132 -3.10 6.59 -12.55
CA LEU A 132 -2.10 7.48 -13.14
C LEU A 132 -1.68 6.99 -14.56
N PRO A 133 -1.36 7.87 -15.53
CA PRO A 133 -0.80 7.42 -16.80
C PRO A 133 0.48 6.59 -16.57
N LEU A 134 0.44 5.33 -16.99
CA LEU A 134 1.58 4.41 -16.94
C LEU A 134 2.17 4.21 -18.33
N LEU A 135 3.45 3.85 -18.37
CA LEU A 135 4.09 3.40 -19.60
C LEU A 135 3.51 2.08 -20.15
N THR A 136 2.77 1.35 -19.32
CA THR A 136 2.08 0.10 -19.69
C THR A 136 0.60 0.28 -20.05
N PHE A 137 0.11 1.52 -20.13
CA PHE A 137 -1.25 1.85 -20.57
C PHE A 137 -2.38 1.20 -19.73
N ALA A 138 -2.20 1.12 -18.41
CA ALA A 138 -3.29 0.72 -17.50
C ALA A 138 -4.20 1.90 -17.14
N SER A 139 -5.50 1.63 -16.99
CA SER A 139 -6.49 2.62 -16.58
C SER A 139 -7.26 2.22 -15.33
N THR A 140 -7.45 0.92 -15.12
CA THR A 140 -8.17 0.37 -13.97
C THR A 140 -7.24 -0.30 -12.97
N TRP A 141 -7.74 -0.41 -11.75
CA TRP A 141 -7.08 -1.14 -10.67
C TRP A 141 -8.03 -1.99 -9.87
N SER A 142 -7.44 -2.98 -9.24
CA SER A 142 -8.08 -3.81 -8.22
C SER A 142 -7.04 -4.12 -7.17
N ILE A 143 -7.38 -4.01 -5.88
CA ILE A 143 -6.61 -4.58 -4.78
C ILE A 143 -7.53 -5.48 -3.99
N THR A 144 -7.19 -6.76 -3.92
CA THR A 144 -8.03 -7.80 -3.34
C THR A 144 -7.27 -8.49 -2.22
N THR A 145 -7.84 -8.50 -1.01
CA THR A 145 -7.35 -9.29 0.12
C THR A 145 -8.20 -10.53 0.33
N MET A 146 -7.56 -11.63 0.74
CA MET A 146 -8.22 -12.86 1.12
C MET A 146 -8.34 -12.97 2.65
N ILE A 147 -9.55 -13.23 3.12
CA ILE A 147 -9.89 -13.47 4.52
C ILE A 147 -10.27 -14.94 4.68
N ASN A 148 -9.64 -15.61 5.65
CA ASN A 148 -9.94 -16.98 6.04
C ASN A 148 -10.07 -17.07 7.56
N LEU A 149 -11.29 -17.24 8.05
CA LEU A 149 -11.57 -17.36 9.49
C LEU A 149 -11.74 -18.81 9.94
N GLN A 150 -11.23 -19.77 9.17
CA GLN A 150 -11.12 -21.14 9.62
C GLN A 150 -9.99 -21.25 10.65
N ALA A 151 -10.20 -22.07 11.68
CA ALA A 151 -9.15 -22.40 12.62
C ALA A 151 -7.99 -23.07 11.86
N ARG A 152 -6.77 -22.60 12.11
CA ARG A 152 -5.57 -23.20 11.56
C ARG A 152 -5.43 -24.63 12.08
N ILE A 153 -5.01 -25.54 11.21
CA ILE A 153 -4.91 -26.96 11.54
C ILE A 153 -3.74 -27.28 12.49
N ASP A 154 -2.71 -26.43 12.52
CA ASP A 154 -1.49 -26.62 13.31
C ASP A 154 -1.67 -26.23 14.79
N ASN A 155 -2.41 -25.15 15.06
CA ASN A 155 -2.52 -24.60 16.41
C ASN A 155 -3.96 -24.34 16.89
N GLY A 156 -4.96 -24.55 16.02
CA GLY A 156 -6.38 -24.38 16.34
C GLY A 156 -6.82 -22.93 16.56
N ARG A 157 -6.00 -21.94 16.21
CA ARG A 157 -6.30 -20.50 16.33
C ARG A 157 -6.66 -19.89 14.97
N LEU A 158 -7.25 -18.70 15.00
CA LEU A 158 -7.40 -17.87 13.81
C LEU A 158 -6.04 -17.31 13.38
N ASN A 159 -5.89 -17.13 12.08
CA ASN A 159 -4.67 -16.59 11.48
C ASN A 159 -4.51 -15.08 11.69
N THR A 160 -3.29 -14.61 11.87
CA THR A 160 -2.89 -13.20 11.81
C THR A 160 -2.08 -12.95 10.54
N PRO A 161 -2.70 -12.46 9.46
CA PRO A 161 -2.02 -12.16 8.20
C PRO A 161 -0.78 -11.25 8.34
N PRO A 162 0.18 -11.37 7.41
CA PRO A 162 1.32 -10.47 7.37
C PRO A 162 0.88 -9.02 7.08
N VAL A 163 1.74 -8.09 7.45
CA VAL A 163 1.57 -6.67 7.16
C VAL A 163 2.68 -6.20 6.23
N SER A 164 2.29 -5.42 5.22
CA SER A 164 3.23 -4.77 4.31
C SER A 164 2.75 -3.37 3.95
N ASN A 165 3.62 -2.39 4.19
CA ASN A 165 3.42 -0.99 3.80
C ASN A 165 4.58 -0.55 2.92
N VAL A 166 4.36 -0.47 1.61
CA VAL A 166 5.37 -0.03 0.65
C VAL A 166 5.18 1.44 0.31
N LEU A 167 6.28 2.18 0.17
CA LEU A 167 6.22 3.57 -0.30
C LEU A 167 5.38 3.69 -1.58
N PRO A 168 4.57 4.75 -1.71
CA PRO A 168 3.64 4.87 -2.82
C PRO A 168 4.34 5.08 -4.15
N VAL A 169 5.53 5.68 -4.12
CA VAL A 169 6.37 5.92 -5.29
C VAL A 169 7.82 5.61 -4.94
N ILE A 170 8.42 4.65 -5.63
CA ILE A 170 9.83 4.31 -5.50
C ILE A 170 10.56 4.81 -6.73
N ARG A 171 11.61 5.61 -6.53
CA ARG A 171 12.36 6.22 -7.63
C ARG A 171 13.51 5.32 -8.06
N VAL A 172 13.57 5.02 -9.35
CA VAL A 172 14.60 4.18 -9.97
C VAL A 172 15.30 4.98 -11.09
N PRO A 173 16.63 5.10 -11.10
CA PRO A 173 17.33 5.75 -12.19
C PRO A 173 17.27 4.90 -13.46
N ILE A 174 17.15 5.58 -14.61
CA ILE A 174 17.08 4.93 -15.91
C ILE A 174 18.34 4.11 -16.19
N ASN A 175 18.17 2.92 -16.76
CA ASN A 175 19.23 1.97 -17.13
C ASN A 175 20.11 1.48 -15.97
N ILE A 176 19.66 1.61 -14.72
CA ILE A 176 20.35 1.08 -13.55
C ILE A 176 19.48 0.00 -12.91
N GLN A 177 20.06 -1.18 -12.72
CA GLN A 177 19.39 -2.25 -11.98
C GLN A 177 19.22 -1.83 -10.52
N SER A 178 17.98 -1.73 -10.08
CA SER A 178 17.63 -1.38 -8.71
C SER A 178 16.97 -2.56 -8.01
N THR A 179 17.32 -2.73 -6.74
CA THR A 179 16.67 -3.68 -5.83
C THR A 179 15.68 -2.91 -4.96
N ILE A 180 14.43 -3.34 -4.99
CA ILE A 180 13.34 -2.81 -4.17
C ILE A 180 12.98 -3.88 -3.15
N MET A 181 13.16 -3.58 -1.88
CA MET A 181 12.74 -4.45 -0.79
C MET A 181 11.28 -4.15 -0.46
N ILE A 182 10.45 -5.18 -0.46
CA ILE A 182 9.06 -5.11 -0.02
C ILE A 182 9.07 -5.45 1.47
N PRO A 183 8.82 -4.50 2.39
CA PRO A 183 8.76 -4.79 3.81
C PRO A 183 7.60 -5.74 4.10
N VAL A 184 7.89 -6.81 4.82
CA VAL A 184 6.92 -7.81 5.28
C VAL A 184 7.20 -8.07 6.75
N ALA A 185 6.16 -8.03 7.56
CA ALA A 185 6.21 -8.47 8.95
C ALA A 185 5.07 -9.44 9.19
N ASP A 186 5.37 -10.57 9.83
CA ASP A 186 4.41 -11.60 10.19
C ASP A 186 4.48 -11.84 11.70
N ASP A 187 3.34 -11.88 12.37
CA ASP A 187 3.26 -12.00 13.83
C ASP A 187 3.18 -13.46 14.30
N ASP A 188 2.81 -14.40 13.42
CA ASP A 188 2.58 -15.81 13.75
C ASP A 188 3.80 -16.72 13.41
N ASN A 189 4.87 -16.14 12.86
CA ASN A 189 6.08 -16.82 12.36
C ASN A 189 5.77 -17.81 11.23
N ASP A 190 4.84 -17.45 10.36
CA ASP A 190 4.45 -18.25 9.20
C ASP A 190 5.41 -18.05 8.02
N TYR A 191 5.34 -18.97 7.04
CA TYR A 191 6.09 -18.85 5.80
C TYR A 191 5.38 -17.86 4.89
N VAL A 192 5.99 -16.68 4.69
CA VAL A 192 5.45 -15.66 3.79
C VAL A 192 6.08 -15.75 2.40
N ARG A 193 5.24 -15.77 1.35
CA ARG A 193 5.67 -15.77 -0.06
C ARG A 193 5.06 -14.58 -0.78
N CYS A 194 5.83 -13.97 -1.68
CA CYS A 194 5.30 -12.95 -2.57
C CYS A 194 5.20 -13.46 -3.98
N ARG A 195 4.07 -13.16 -4.63
CA ARG A 195 3.85 -13.41 -6.05
C ARG A 195 3.29 -12.17 -6.71
N TRP A 196 3.37 -12.13 -8.04
CA TRP A 196 2.62 -11.16 -8.81
C TRP A 196 1.11 -11.39 -8.64
N ALA A 197 0.36 -10.30 -8.52
CA ALA A 197 -1.09 -10.34 -8.57
C ALA A 197 -1.56 -10.81 -9.95
N GLN A 198 -2.68 -11.53 -10.00
CA GLN A 198 -3.21 -12.13 -11.23
C GLN A 198 -4.63 -11.66 -11.53
N LYS A 199 -4.95 -11.53 -12.83
CA LYS A 199 -6.27 -11.12 -13.32
C LYS A 199 -7.35 -12.19 -13.11
N ASN A 200 -6.95 -13.46 -13.16
CA ASN A 200 -7.85 -14.61 -13.02
C ASN A 200 -7.22 -15.57 -11.99
N HIS A 201 -7.06 -15.11 -10.74
CA HIS A 201 -6.52 -15.96 -9.69
C HIS A 201 -7.62 -16.85 -9.12
N THR A 202 -7.39 -18.16 -9.03
CA THR A 202 -8.34 -19.09 -8.40
C THR A 202 -7.96 -19.34 -6.95
N ILE A 203 -8.82 -18.90 -6.04
CA ILE A 203 -8.73 -19.20 -4.61
C ILE A 203 -9.61 -20.41 -4.31
N ASN A 204 -9.02 -21.44 -3.68
CA ASN A 204 -9.73 -22.63 -3.26
C ASN A 204 -10.24 -22.44 -1.82
N PHE A 205 -11.52 -22.11 -1.66
CA PHE A 205 -12.16 -22.15 -0.36
C PHE A 205 -12.77 -23.53 -0.11
N SER A 206 -12.98 -23.85 1.17
CA SER A 206 -13.43 -25.19 1.60
C SER A 206 -14.73 -25.66 0.95
N GLN A 207 -15.61 -24.74 0.56
CA GLN A 207 -16.91 -25.05 -0.05
C GLN A 207 -16.95 -24.82 -1.56
N ASN A 208 -16.10 -23.95 -2.11
CA ASN A 208 -16.13 -23.54 -3.51
C ASN A 208 -14.82 -22.87 -3.94
N ASN A 209 -14.53 -22.92 -5.24
CA ASN A 209 -13.44 -22.15 -5.84
C ASN A 209 -13.97 -20.80 -6.32
N VAL A 210 -13.21 -19.73 -6.06
CA VAL A 210 -13.56 -18.39 -6.54
C VAL A 210 -12.43 -17.86 -7.42
N THR A 211 -12.80 -17.31 -8.58
CA THR A 211 -11.87 -16.58 -9.43
C THR A 211 -11.96 -15.10 -9.13
N VAL A 212 -10.83 -14.47 -8.81
CA VAL A 212 -10.75 -13.06 -8.46
C VAL A 212 -9.81 -12.31 -9.40
N ASP A 213 -10.14 -11.05 -9.64
CA ASP A 213 -9.26 -10.09 -10.30
C ASP A 213 -8.51 -9.29 -9.23
N GLU A 214 -7.22 -9.57 -9.07
CA GLU A 214 -6.38 -8.99 -8.02
C GLU A 214 -5.68 -7.69 -8.42
N CYS A 215 -5.74 -7.31 -9.71
CA CYS A 215 -4.91 -6.22 -10.25
C CYS A 215 -5.50 -5.49 -11.46
N ALA A 216 -6.63 -5.92 -12.02
CA ALA A 216 -7.30 -5.32 -13.17
C ALA A 216 -6.37 -5.14 -14.40
N ASP A 217 -5.98 -3.90 -14.72
CA ASP A 217 -5.07 -3.61 -15.83
C ASP A 217 -3.60 -3.55 -15.40
N VAL A 218 -3.30 -3.54 -14.10
CA VAL A 218 -1.92 -3.44 -13.58
C VAL A 218 -1.27 -4.80 -13.27
N CYS A 219 -1.87 -5.88 -13.76
CA CYS A 219 -1.30 -7.22 -13.66
C CYS A 219 -0.02 -7.34 -14.50
N ASN A 220 1.11 -7.72 -13.89
CA ASN A 220 2.41 -7.83 -14.56
C ASN A 220 2.83 -6.55 -15.32
N ALA A 221 2.45 -5.37 -14.81
CA ALA A 221 2.67 -4.08 -15.46
C ALA A 221 4.11 -3.53 -15.33
N VAL A 222 5.08 -4.35 -14.91
CA VAL A 222 6.50 -4.00 -14.88
C VAL A 222 7.30 -5.00 -15.71
N PRO A 223 7.61 -4.68 -16.98
CA PRO A 223 8.28 -5.62 -17.87
C PRO A 223 9.70 -5.92 -17.38
N ASN A 224 10.10 -7.19 -17.50
CA ASN A 224 11.44 -7.70 -17.15
C ASN A 224 11.85 -7.52 -15.68
N ALA A 225 10.90 -7.23 -14.79
CA ALA A 225 11.16 -7.25 -13.36
C ALA A 225 11.18 -8.69 -12.83
N ILE A 226 12.14 -8.99 -11.96
CA ILE A 226 12.27 -10.30 -11.32
C ILE A 226 11.84 -10.14 -9.86
N LEU A 227 10.79 -10.86 -9.47
CA LEU A 227 10.37 -10.95 -8.08
C LEU A 227 10.98 -12.22 -7.48
N TYR A 228 11.74 -12.04 -6.41
CA TYR A 228 12.20 -13.12 -5.55
C TYR A 228 11.28 -13.15 -4.34
N GLY A 229 10.41 -14.17 -4.28
CA GLY A 229 9.76 -14.58 -3.04
C GLY A 229 10.67 -15.65 -2.42
N ASP A 230 11.22 -15.40 -1.24
CA ASP A 230 12.01 -16.42 -0.57
C ASP A 230 11.07 -17.52 -0.05
N ASN A 231 11.45 -18.79 -0.26
CA ASN A 231 10.76 -19.92 0.36
C ASN A 231 11.00 -19.99 1.88
N ASN A 232 12.00 -19.24 2.40
CA ASN A 232 12.35 -19.18 3.82
C ASN A 232 11.84 -17.92 4.55
N GLY A 233 10.83 -17.23 4.01
CA GLY A 233 9.81 -16.60 4.85
C GLY A 233 10.01 -15.16 5.35
N THR A 234 10.89 -14.30 4.81
CA THR A 234 10.88 -12.88 5.27
C THR A 234 11.25 -11.79 4.27
N SER A 235 11.82 -12.07 3.09
CA SER A 235 12.24 -10.98 2.19
C SER A 235 11.67 -11.11 0.78
N CYS A 236 10.65 -10.32 0.49
CA CYS A 236 10.15 -10.13 -0.85
C CYS A 236 10.98 -9.05 -1.55
N LYS A 237 11.69 -9.45 -2.61
CA LYS A 237 12.67 -8.60 -3.30
C LYS A 237 12.31 -8.46 -4.77
N LEU A 238 12.10 -7.24 -5.22
CA LEU A 238 11.86 -6.92 -6.62
C LEU A 238 13.13 -6.33 -7.25
N VAL A 239 13.65 -6.97 -8.29
CA VAL A 239 14.77 -6.47 -9.09
C VAL A 239 14.24 -5.95 -10.41
N PHE A 240 14.54 -4.70 -10.72
CA PHE A 240 14.02 -4.02 -11.90
C PHE A 240 15.08 -3.10 -12.53
N THR A 241 15.11 -3.06 -13.85
CA THR A 241 15.92 -2.11 -14.63
C THR A 241 15.01 -1.31 -15.54
N GLY A 242 14.80 -0.03 -15.23
CA GLY A 242 13.91 0.84 -16.01
C GLY A 242 14.57 1.35 -17.27
N GLY A 243 14.12 0.92 -18.45
CA GLY A 243 14.65 1.37 -19.74
C GLY A 243 14.06 2.69 -20.26
N THR A 244 12.94 3.14 -19.70
CA THR A 244 12.23 4.36 -20.16
C THR A 244 11.75 5.15 -18.95
N ALA A 245 11.97 6.47 -18.99
CA ALA A 245 11.50 7.37 -17.94
C ALA A 245 9.97 7.45 -17.93
N GLY A 246 9.38 7.37 -16.74
CA GLY A 246 7.93 7.33 -16.56
C GLY A 246 7.53 6.45 -15.39
N PHE A 247 6.24 6.17 -15.27
CA PHE A 247 5.69 5.39 -14.17
C PHE A 247 5.34 3.97 -14.61
N TYR A 248 5.67 3.02 -13.75
CA TYR A 248 5.26 1.63 -13.81
C TYR A 248 4.47 1.31 -12.54
N ALA A 249 3.45 0.47 -12.64
CA ALA A 249 2.70 -0.01 -11.48
C ALA A 249 3.14 -1.42 -11.12
N VAL A 250 3.37 -1.65 -9.84
CA VAL A 250 3.63 -2.96 -9.25
C VAL A 250 2.37 -3.40 -8.53
N ALA A 251 1.95 -4.64 -8.76
CA ALA A 251 0.85 -5.29 -8.06
C ALA A 251 1.27 -6.68 -7.60
N LEU A 252 1.35 -6.86 -6.28
CA LEU A 252 1.80 -8.09 -5.63
C LEU A 252 0.72 -8.63 -4.69
N GLN A 253 0.83 -9.92 -4.40
CA GLN A 253 0.13 -10.59 -3.32
C GLN A 253 1.17 -11.17 -2.37
N ILE A 254 0.97 -10.91 -1.08
CA ILE A 254 1.80 -11.42 0.01
C ILE A 254 0.98 -12.49 0.70
N GLU A 255 1.37 -13.73 0.48
CA GLU A 255 0.65 -14.92 0.89
C GLU A 255 1.32 -15.57 2.08
N ASP A 256 0.48 -16.13 2.93
CA ASP A 256 0.83 -16.59 4.25
C ASP A 256 0.53 -18.09 4.37
N PHE A 257 1.50 -18.88 4.83
CA PHE A 257 1.42 -20.33 4.89
C PHE A 257 1.91 -20.84 6.24
N TYR A 258 1.05 -21.55 6.96
CA TYR A 258 1.47 -22.23 8.20
C TYR A 258 2.49 -23.34 7.90
N ILE A 259 3.44 -23.51 8.82
CA ILE A 259 4.30 -24.69 9.07
C ILE A 259 5.14 -25.32 7.95
N ASP A 260 4.94 -25.05 6.65
CA ASP A 260 5.72 -25.69 5.57
C ASP A 260 5.70 -24.90 4.23
N GLU A 261 6.88 -24.81 3.58
CA GLU A 261 7.08 -24.25 2.24
C GLU A 261 6.37 -25.03 1.10
N ASN A 262 5.97 -26.28 1.36
CA ASN A 262 5.29 -27.14 0.39
C ASN A 262 3.77 -26.96 0.40
N ILE A 263 3.21 -26.23 1.36
CA ILE A 263 1.78 -25.90 1.36
C ILE A 263 1.48 -24.94 0.23
N THR A 264 0.44 -25.25 -0.54
CA THR A 264 0.04 -24.49 -1.73
C THR A 264 -1.20 -23.63 -1.50
N ALA A 265 -1.94 -23.86 -0.42
CA ALA A 265 -3.12 -23.07 -0.06
C ALA A 265 -2.76 -22.05 1.03
N PRO A 266 -2.80 -20.74 0.74
CA PRO A 266 -2.48 -19.75 1.75
C PRO A 266 -3.59 -19.62 2.80
N LEU A 267 -3.21 -19.21 4.01
CA LEU A 267 -4.11 -18.79 5.08
C LEU A 267 -4.65 -17.37 4.83
N SER A 268 -3.84 -16.50 4.24
CA SER A 268 -4.23 -15.14 3.90
C SER A 268 -3.46 -14.64 2.68
N SER A 269 -3.99 -13.59 2.03
CA SER A 269 -3.34 -12.93 0.90
C SER A 269 -3.53 -11.43 1.03
N VAL A 270 -2.44 -10.69 1.13
CA VAL A 270 -2.40 -9.24 1.34
C VAL A 270 -1.95 -8.56 0.05
N PRO A 271 -2.82 -7.75 -0.61
CA PRO A 271 -2.47 -7.02 -1.81
C PRO A 271 -1.53 -5.88 -1.47
N VAL A 272 -0.52 -5.69 -2.31
CA VAL A 272 0.37 -4.54 -2.25
C VAL A 272 0.51 -3.93 -3.64
N GLN A 273 0.12 -2.66 -3.77
CA GLN A 273 0.28 -1.89 -4.99
C GLN A 273 1.04 -0.60 -4.74
N PHE A 274 1.97 -0.27 -5.63
CA PHE A 274 2.75 0.97 -5.58
C PHE A 274 3.31 1.31 -6.97
N LEU A 275 3.91 2.48 -7.10
CA LEU A 275 4.51 2.95 -8.35
C LEU A 275 6.03 2.88 -8.32
N ILE A 276 6.63 2.53 -9.45
CA ILE A 276 8.04 2.81 -9.74
C ILE A 276 8.09 4.03 -10.66
N SER A 277 8.82 5.07 -10.26
CA SER A 277 9.10 6.25 -11.07
C SER A 277 10.51 6.16 -11.63
N VAL A 278 10.62 5.84 -12.91
CA VAL A 278 11.91 5.83 -13.61
C VAL A 278 12.25 7.25 -14.02
N TYR A 279 13.43 7.73 -13.62
CA TYR A 279 13.86 9.11 -13.88
C TYR A 279 15.23 9.17 -14.56
N SER A 280 15.44 10.25 -15.31
CA SER A 280 16.74 10.58 -15.90
C SER A 280 17.69 11.11 -14.83
N GLY A 281 18.84 10.45 -14.67
CA GLY A 281 19.88 10.79 -13.70
C GLY A 281 20.46 9.54 -13.05
N SER A 282 21.68 9.64 -12.53
CA SER A 282 22.37 8.55 -11.81
C SER A 282 22.43 8.78 -10.30
N CYS A 283 21.96 9.94 -9.84
CA CYS A 283 22.02 10.31 -8.43
C CYS A 283 20.99 9.53 -7.61
N GLN A 284 21.46 8.73 -6.66
CA GLN A 284 20.62 8.07 -5.66
C GLN A 284 21.09 8.46 -4.26
N PRO A 285 20.21 9.06 -3.43
CA PRO A 285 20.50 9.20 -2.02
C PRO A 285 20.46 7.82 -1.35
N SER A 286 21.21 7.66 -0.26
CA SER A 286 21.19 6.46 0.55
C SER A 286 20.79 6.79 1.99
N ILE A 287 20.04 5.89 2.64
CA ILE A 287 19.74 6.01 4.06
C ILE A 287 20.82 5.30 4.85
N ILE A 288 21.48 6.02 5.76
CA ILE A 288 22.66 5.58 6.50
C ILE A 288 22.48 5.75 8.02
N GLY A 289 23.52 5.39 8.79
CA GLY A 289 23.57 5.59 10.23
C GLY A 289 22.96 4.43 11.02
N ALA A 290 22.30 4.73 12.15
CA ALA A 290 21.72 3.73 13.03
C ALA A 290 20.47 3.04 12.45
N GLN A 291 19.83 3.67 11.46
CA GLN A 291 18.65 3.17 10.78
C GLN A 291 18.93 3.10 9.26
N PRO A 292 19.84 2.23 8.80
CA PRO A 292 20.15 2.11 7.38
C PRO A 292 18.96 1.60 6.57
N ASN A 293 19.07 1.63 5.25
CA ASN A 293 18.04 1.08 4.37
C ASN A 293 17.69 -0.38 4.71
N GLY A 294 16.40 -0.66 4.96
CA GLY A 294 15.92 -1.98 5.39
C GLY A 294 16.00 -2.24 6.90
N ALA A 295 16.40 -1.26 7.72
CA ALA A 295 16.39 -1.41 9.17
C ALA A 295 14.97 -1.59 9.72
N VAL A 296 14.85 -2.41 10.77
CA VAL A 296 13.60 -2.65 11.49
C VAL A 296 13.67 -1.94 12.84
N ILE A 297 12.64 -1.13 13.13
CA ILE A 297 12.50 -0.44 14.41
C ILE A 297 11.40 -1.15 15.19
N ASN A 298 11.79 -1.88 16.24
CA ASN A 298 10.84 -2.55 17.13
C ASN A 298 10.32 -1.56 18.18
N VAL A 299 9.00 -1.35 18.20
CA VAL A 299 8.33 -0.49 19.18
C VAL A 299 7.30 -1.32 19.94
N ALA A 300 7.47 -1.46 21.25
CA ALA A 300 6.51 -2.19 22.08
C ALA A 300 5.20 -1.40 22.23
N ARG A 301 4.08 -2.10 22.39
CA ARG A 301 2.77 -1.47 22.61
C ARG A 301 2.82 -0.52 23.81
N ASN A 302 2.19 0.64 23.70
CA ASN A 302 2.16 1.68 24.74
C ASN A 302 3.54 2.23 25.15
N THR A 303 4.59 2.00 24.34
CA THR A 303 5.90 2.61 24.56
C THR A 303 6.15 3.72 23.55
N SER A 304 6.71 4.84 24.00
CA SER A 304 7.03 5.96 23.11
C SER A 304 8.30 5.66 22.32
N MET A 305 8.19 5.64 21.01
CA MET A 305 9.32 5.81 20.10
C MET A 305 9.59 7.31 19.97
N SER A 306 10.64 7.79 20.63
CA SER A 306 10.98 9.21 20.64
C SER A 306 12.33 9.46 19.96
N SER A 307 12.37 10.47 19.11
CA SER A 307 13.57 11.01 18.46
C SER A 307 14.39 10.01 17.65
N VAL A 308 13.73 9.08 16.95
CA VAL A 308 14.43 8.20 16.01
C VAL A 308 14.90 9.03 14.82
N THR A 309 16.21 9.12 14.63
CA THR A 309 16.81 9.94 13.56
C THR A 309 17.04 9.09 12.32
N ILE A 310 16.49 9.54 11.20
CA ILE A 310 16.77 8.98 9.87
C ILE A 310 17.73 9.92 9.15
N ILE A 311 18.84 9.38 8.62
CA ILE A 311 19.89 10.17 7.95
C ILE A 311 19.95 9.74 6.49
N ALA A 312 19.84 10.72 5.58
CA ALA A 312 20.09 10.55 4.17
C ALA A 312 21.45 11.15 3.80
N GLU A 313 22.26 10.39 3.06
CA GLU A 313 23.48 10.85 2.42
C GLU A 313 23.26 11.02 0.93
N ILE A 314 23.64 12.18 0.39
CA ILE A 314 23.59 12.46 -1.04
C ILE A 314 25.01 12.38 -1.62
N GLY A 315 25.21 11.49 -2.59
CA GLY A 315 26.50 11.34 -3.29
C GLY A 315 26.75 12.30 -4.45
N CYS A 316 25.97 13.39 -4.56
CA CYS A 316 25.88 14.21 -5.77
C CYS A 316 26.14 15.69 -5.49
N ILE A 317 26.76 16.37 -6.45
CA ILE A 317 27.14 17.78 -6.34
C ILE A 317 25.92 18.66 -6.66
N ASN A 318 25.75 19.76 -5.94
CA ASN A 318 24.68 20.77 -6.15
C ASN A 318 23.26 20.21 -6.03
N THR A 319 23.06 19.19 -5.21
CA THR A 319 21.74 18.60 -4.93
C THR A 319 21.39 18.75 -3.45
N SER A 320 20.11 18.89 -3.15
CA SER A 320 19.58 18.95 -1.79
C SER A 320 18.43 17.95 -1.59
N VAL A 321 18.27 17.45 -0.36
CA VAL A 321 17.07 16.71 0.01
C VAL A 321 15.94 17.69 0.25
N VAL A 322 14.88 17.59 -0.55
CA VAL A 322 13.66 18.39 -0.41
C VAL A 322 12.53 17.64 0.28
N ASP A 323 12.67 16.32 0.44
CA ASP A 323 11.60 15.48 0.96
C ASP A 323 12.11 14.13 1.50
N PHE A 324 11.42 13.60 2.51
CA PHE A 324 11.56 12.23 3.00
C PHE A 324 10.20 11.54 2.82
N LEU A 325 10.01 10.89 1.68
CA LEU A 325 8.78 10.16 1.39
C LEU A 325 8.63 8.99 2.36
N LYS A 326 7.44 8.88 2.96
CA LYS A 326 7.13 7.90 4.01
C LYS A 326 5.66 7.47 3.95
N ILE A 327 5.37 6.36 4.62
CA ILE A 327 4.02 5.96 5.02
C ILE A 327 4.06 5.72 6.52
N SER A 328 3.45 6.63 7.27
CA SER A 328 3.44 6.64 8.72
C SER A 328 2.18 5.96 9.27
N PRO A 329 2.29 5.25 10.40
CA PRO A 329 1.11 4.87 11.17
C PRO A 329 0.43 6.13 11.72
N THR A 330 -0.86 6.03 12.02
CA THR A 330 -1.64 7.11 12.60
C THR A 330 -0.98 7.61 13.90
N GLY A 331 -0.86 8.94 14.03
CA GLY A 331 -0.29 9.60 15.20
C GLY A 331 1.23 9.74 15.20
N MET A 332 1.95 9.22 14.19
CA MET A 332 3.38 9.51 14.04
C MET A 332 3.59 10.96 13.60
N THR A 333 4.64 11.58 14.13
CA THR A 333 5.04 12.95 13.78
C THR A 333 6.47 12.96 13.26
N THR A 334 6.79 13.97 12.44
CA THR A 334 8.11 14.13 11.82
C THR A 334 8.58 15.57 11.98
N SER A 335 9.87 15.76 12.27
CA SER A 335 10.49 17.09 12.28
C SER A 335 10.65 17.67 10.87
N ALA A 336 11.00 18.95 10.80
CA ALA A 336 11.55 19.52 9.57
C ALA A 336 12.85 18.82 9.17
N ILE A 337 13.18 18.89 7.87
CA ILE A 337 14.45 18.42 7.33
C ILE A 337 15.57 19.34 7.81
N VAL A 338 16.62 18.75 8.35
CA VAL A 338 17.82 19.48 8.81
C VAL A 338 19.03 19.00 8.01
N GLN A 339 19.73 19.94 7.37
CA GLN A 339 21.05 19.67 6.77
C GLN A 339 22.12 19.71 7.86
N ASN A 340 23.05 18.76 7.83
CA ASN A 340 24.14 18.73 8.79
C ASN A 340 25.09 19.93 8.57
N PRO A 341 25.43 20.68 9.64
CA PRO A 341 26.21 21.91 9.53
C PRO A 341 27.69 21.68 9.17
N THR A 342 28.24 20.50 9.42
CA THR A 342 29.65 20.16 9.14
C THR A 342 29.82 19.27 7.91
N ASN A 343 28.77 18.60 7.46
CA ASN A 343 28.77 17.82 6.22
C ASN A 343 27.52 18.12 5.38
N SER A 344 27.69 18.93 4.34
CA SER A 344 26.60 19.35 3.45
C SER A 344 25.94 18.21 2.67
N SER A 345 26.54 17.01 2.64
CA SER A 345 25.99 15.83 1.99
C SER A 345 24.96 15.09 2.86
N LEU A 346 24.83 15.45 4.14
CA LEU A 346 23.97 14.76 5.09
C LEU A 346 22.73 15.57 5.45
N TYR A 347 21.58 14.91 5.42
CA TYR A 347 20.28 15.46 5.79
C TYR A 347 19.59 14.51 6.76
N SER A 348 18.78 15.05 7.68
CA SER A 348 18.08 14.22 8.66
C SER A 348 16.68 14.71 8.99
N ILE A 349 15.86 13.76 9.44
CA ILE A 349 14.57 13.98 10.09
C ILE A 349 14.51 13.19 11.39
N GLN A 350 13.66 13.63 12.31
CA GLN A 350 13.34 12.90 13.53
C GLN A 350 11.90 12.42 13.51
N LEU A 351 11.70 11.16 13.87
CA LEU A 351 10.40 10.50 13.98
C LEU A 351 10.03 10.33 15.45
N ASN A 352 8.77 10.65 15.78
CA ASN A 352 8.19 10.41 17.10
C ASN A 352 6.84 9.71 16.94
N TRP A 353 6.59 8.65 17.72
CA TRP A 353 5.36 7.90 17.67
C TRP A 353 5.07 7.20 19.00
N ILE A 354 3.81 7.17 19.39
CA ILE A 354 3.34 6.34 20.50
C ILE A 354 2.29 5.41 19.88
N PRO A 355 2.56 4.11 19.75
CA PRO A 355 1.58 3.13 19.29
C PRO A 355 0.40 3.14 20.26
N ALA A 356 -0.81 3.24 19.70
CA ALA A 356 -2.06 3.19 20.45
C ALA A 356 -2.38 1.78 20.96
#